data_AF-A0A7W9TPD5-F1
#
_entry.id   AF-A0A7W9TPD5-F1
#
_cell.length_a   1.000
_cell.length_b   1.000
_cell.length_c   1.000
_cell.angle_alpha   90.00
_cell.angle_beta   90.00
_cell.angle_gamma   90.00
#
_symmetry.space_group_name_H-M   'P 1'
#
loop_
_entity.id
_entity.type
_entity.pdbx_description
1 polymer ?
#
loop_
_entity_poly.entity_id
_entity_poly.type
_entity_poly.pdbx_seq_one_letter_code
_entity_poly.pdbx_strand_id
1 'polypeptide(L)'
;MNDEQRALQLHIRLALGVADTFDAQAEVERRVEFLAELLRATGARALVLGISGGVDSLTAGCLAQRAVERVRAQGGDARFVAMRLPYGVQLDEADAQAGLAVIRPDETLAVDVRPASDAMLDSVRASGLAFRDAAQQDFLHGNIKARQRMIAQYAVAGARGGLVVGTDHAAEALMGFFTKFGDGAADVTPLAGLNKRRVRALAAAMGAPHALVFKVPTADLELLKPLKPDEEAFGVSYEQIDDFLEGRDVAPEAFDIIVSTWRRSAHKRALPIAP
;
A
#
# COMPACT_ATOMS: atom_id res chain seq x y z
N MET A 1 -8.05 -28.96 -1.94
CA MET A 1 -6.66 -28.88 -2.46
C MET A 1 -5.93 -30.18 -2.17
N ASN A 2 -4.97 -30.57 -3.02
CA ASN A 2 -4.10 -31.74 -2.79
C ASN A 2 -2.88 -31.39 -1.90
N ASP A 3 -2.11 -32.38 -1.48
CA ASP A 3 -0.98 -32.20 -0.54
C ASP A 3 0.12 -31.28 -1.11
N GLU A 4 0.41 -31.36 -2.40
CA GLU A 4 1.39 -30.50 -3.06
C GLU A 4 0.93 -29.02 -3.08
N GLN A 5 -0.35 -28.80 -3.37
CA GLN A 5 -0.96 -27.47 -3.32
C GLN A 5 -0.93 -26.88 -1.90
N ARG A 6 -1.19 -27.70 -0.87
CA ARG A 6 -1.09 -27.26 0.53
C ARG A 6 0.35 -26.93 0.93
N ALA A 7 1.32 -27.73 0.51
CA ALA A 7 2.74 -27.45 0.76
C ALA A 7 3.18 -26.13 0.10
N LEU A 8 2.76 -25.89 -1.14
CA LEU A 8 3.05 -24.63 -1.84
C LEU A 8 2.35 -23.43 -1.18
N GLN A 9 1.09 -23.58 -0.78
CA GLN A 9 0.36 -22.56 -0.04
C GLN A 9 1.09 -22.20 1.25
N LEU A 10 1.50 -23.20 2.04
CA LEU A 10 2.27 -22.98 3.26
C LEU A 10 3.60 -22.26 2.98
N HIS A 11 4.33 -22.68 1.95
CA HIS A 11 5.57 -22.01 1.54
C HIS A 11 5.35 -20.53 1.23
N ILE A 12 4.30 -20.19 0.47
CA ILE A 12 3.99 -18.80 0.12
C ILE A 12 3.55 -17.99 1.36
N ARG A 13 2.72 -18.57 2.23
CA ARG A 13 2.28 -17.93 3.49
C ARG A 13 3.46 -17.55 4.37
N LEU A 14 4.40 -18.49 4.55
CA LEU A 14 5.62 -18.27 5.32
C LEU A 14 6.51 -17.21 4.66
N ALA A 15 6.69 -17.27 3.33
CA ALA A 15 7.48 -16.28 2.59
C ALA A 15 6.90 -14.86 2.70
N LEU A 16 5.58 -14.74 2.87
CA LEU A 16 4.88 -13.46 3.06
C LEU A 16 4.72 -13.04 4.53
N GLY A 17 5.24 -13.83 5.48
CA GLY A 17 5.18 -13.50 6.91
C GLY A 17 3.77 -13.50 7.49
N VAL A 18 2.84 -14.29 6.93
CA VAL A 18 1.46 -14.36 7.45
C VAL A 18 1.42 -15.22 8.69
N ALA A 19 1.11 -14.61 9.84
CA ALA A 19 0.99 -15.30 11.11
C ALA A 19 -0.22 -16.25 11.14
N ASP A 20 -0.08 -17.40 11.83
CA ASP A 20 -1.16 -18.37 12.00
C ASP A 20 -2.28 -17.84 12.91
N THR A 21 -1.90 -17.12 13.96
CA THR A 21 -2.85 -16.47 14.89
C THR A 21 -2.90 -14.97 14.63
N PHE A 22 -4.02 -14.36 15.01
CA PHE A 22 -4.24 -12.92 14.85
C PHE A 22 -5.05 -12.37 16.01
N ASP A 23 -4.50 -11.37 16.69
CA ASP A 23 -5.21 -10.50 17.62
C ASP A 23 -4.98 -9.06 17.17
N ALA A 24 -6.07 -8.33 16.91
CA ALA A 24 -5.97 -7.01 16.30
C ALA A 24 -5.27 -6.00 17.22
N GLN A 25 -5.52 -6.04 18.53
CA GLN A 25 -4.92 -5.08 19.47
C GLN A 25 -3.42 -5.35 19.67
N ALA A 26 -3.04 -6.62 19.82
CA ALA A 26 -1.64 -7.03 19.91
C ALA A 26 -0.87 -6.69 18.63
N GLU A 27 -1.47 -6.86 17.44
CA GLU A 27 -0.85 -6.47 16.18
C GLU A 27 -0.73 -4.95 16.02
N VAL A 28 -1.72 -4.16 16.48
CA VAL A 28 -1.58 -2.69 16.54
C VAL A 28 -0.37 -2.33 17.41
N GLU A 29 -0.30 -2.86 18.63
CA GLU A 29 0.78 -2.54 19.57
C GLU A 29 2.16 -2.91 19.00
N ARG A 30 2.29 -4.13 18.45
CA ARG A 30 3.53 -4.62 17.83
C ARG A 30 3.99 -3.72 16.69
N ARG A 31 3.08 -3.25 15.84
CA ARG A 31 3.40 -2.45 14.65
C ARG A 31 3.70 -1.00 15.00
N VAL A 32 3.02 -0.44 16.00
CA VAL A 32 3.35 0.89 16.55
C VAL A 32 4.74 0.85 17.17
N GLU A 33 5.06 -0.17 17.97
CA GLU A 33 6.38 -0.29 18.60
C GLU A 33 7.49 -0.48 17.56
N PHE A 34 7.26 -1.32 16.55
CA PHE A 34 8.18 -1.49 15.42
C PHE A 34 8.54 -0.15 14.75
N LEU A 35 7.55 0.71 14.46
CA LEU A 35 7.81 2.03 13.88
C LEU A 35 8.53 2.98 14.85
N ALA A 36 8.17 2.94 16.14
CA ALA A 36 8.81 3.76 17.17
C ALA A 36 10.28 3.36 17.40
N GLU A 37 10.58 2.06 17.41
CA GLU A 37 11.94 1.51 17.46
C GLU A 37 12.74 1.90 16.23
N LEU A 38 12.13 1.83 15.03
CA LEU A 38 12.79 2.23 13.79
C LEU A 38 13.20 3.70 13.81
N LEU A 39 12.32 4.60 14.25
CA LEU A 39 12.63 6.03 14.40
C LEU A 39 13.79 6.24 15.40
N ARG A 40 13.77 5.55 16.54
CA ARG A 40 14.84 5.63 17.56
C ARG A 40 16.18 5.10 17.03
N ALA A 41 16.17 3.97 16.34
CA ALA A 41 17.38 3.31 15.84
C ALA A 41 18.04 4.08 14.70
N THR A 42 17.24 4.69 13.81
CA THR A 42 17.75 5.43 12.65
C THR A 42 18.03 6.91 12.94
N GLY A 43 17.42 7.47 13.99
CA GLY A 43 17.45 8.91 14.26
C GLY A 43 16.58 9.73 13.30
N ALA A 44 15.76 9.08 12.46
CA ALA A 44 14.81 9.75 11.59
C ALA A 44 13.77 10.53 12.40
N ARG A 45 13.41 11.71 11.90
CA ARG A 45 12.52 12.66 12.61
C ARG A 45 11.12 12.72 12.05
N ALA A 46 10.86 12.04 10.94
CA ALA A 46 9.54 12.01 10.35
C ALA A 46 9.19 10.65 9.75
N LEU A 47 7.90 10.32 9.81
CA LEU A 47 7.27 9.32 8.95
C LEU A 47 6.42 10.08 7.92
N VAL A 48 6.54 9.71 6.64
CA VAL A 48 5.80 10.35 5.54
C VAL A 48 4.97 9.30 4.83
N LEU A 49 3.68 9.58 4.60
CA LEU A 49 2.77 8.66 3.93
C LEU A 49 1.71 9.38 3.09
N GLY A 50 1.50 8.90 1.87
CA GLY A 50 0.35 9.25 1.05
C GLY A 50 -0.95 8.68 1.60
N ILE A 51 -1.93 9.53 1.91
CA ILE A 51 -3.26 9.14 2.37
C ILE A 51 -4.21 9.17 1.19
N SER A 52 -4.61 8.02 0.65
CA SER A 52 -5.43 7.94 -0.57
C SER A 52 -6.93 8.04 -0.31
N GLY A 53 -7.38 7.73 0.92
CA GLY A 53 -8.79 7.48 1.25
C GLY A 53 -9.16 5.99 1.24
N GLY A 54 -8.21 5.10 0.92
CA GLY A 54 -8.33 3.65 1.08
C GLY A 54 -7.93 3.17 2.48
N VAL A 55 -8.45 2.00 2.88
CA VAL A 55 -8.26 1.42 4.23
C VAL A 55 -6.78 1.15 4.57
N ASP A 56 -5.93 0.83 3.60
CA ASP A 56 -4.53 0.49 3.87
C ASP A 56 -3.76 1.74 4.29
N SER A 57 -3.88 2.84 3.52
CA SER A 57 -3.28 4.13 3.89
C SER A 57 -3.85 4.71 5.18
N LEU A 58 -5.16 4.51 5.45
CA LEU A 58 -5.78 4.87 6.73
C LEU A 58 -5.14 4.10 7.89
N THR A 59 -4.98 2.79 7.75
CA THR A 59 -4.43 1.92 8.79
C THR A 59 -2.97 2.25 9.06
N ALA A 60 -2.15 2.33 8.01
CA ALA A 60 -0.74 2.68 8.11
C ALA A 60 -0.55 4.09 8.68
N GLY A 61 -1.40 5.06 8.30
CA GLY A 61 -1.38 6.42 8.84
C GLY A 61 -1.69 6.46 10.34
N CYS A 62 -2.71 5.72 10.80
CA CYS A 62 -3.02 5.60 12.22
C CYS A 62 -1.86 4.98 13.02
N LEU A 63 -1.21 3.93 12.49
CA LEU A 63 -0.03 3.32 13.11
C LEU A 63 1.14 4.32 13.19
N ALA A 64 1.41 5.04 12.09
CA ALA A 64 2.48 6.03 12.02
C ALA A 64 2.27 7.18 13.01
N GLN A 65 1.06 7.74 13.09
CA GLN A 65 0.73 8.81 14.04
C GLN A 65 0.92 8.34 15.49
N ARG A 66 0.43 7.15 15.84
CA ARG A 66 0.62 6.58 17.20
C ARG A 66 2.09 6.32 17.52
N ALA A 67 2.89 5.91 16.54
CA ALA A 67 4.32 5.67 16.72
C ALA A 67 5.08 6.96 17.03
N VAL A 68 4.83 8.04 16.29
CA VAL A 68 5.49 9.33 16.55
C VAL A 68 5.02 9.96 17.87
N GLU A 69 3.74 9.80 18.22
CA GLU A 69 3.22 10.20 19.53
C GLU A 69 3.93 9.46 20.67
N ARG A 70 4.15 8.16 20.53
CA ARG A 70 4.89 7.34 21.49
C ARG A 70 6.34 7.81 21.64
N VAL A 71 7.03 8.05 20.52
CA VAL A 71 8.40 8.58 20.55
C VAL A 71 8.44 9.91 21.30
N ARG A 72 7.49 10.82 21.05
CA ARG A 72 7.39 12.10 21.77
C ARG A 72 7.10 11.93 23.25
N ALA A 73 6.19 11.02 23.62
CA ALA A 73 5.87 10.73 25.02
C ALA A 73 7.08 10.18 25.81
N GLN A 74 8.05 9.58 25.11
CA GLN A 74 9.30 9.07 25.68
C GLN A 74 10.46 10.08 25.60
N GLY A 75 10.20 11.33 25.22
CA GLY A 75 11.20 12.42 25.17
C GLY A 75 11.96 12.54 23.85
N GLY A 76 11.59 11.79 22.82
CA GLY A 76 12.12 11.95 21.46
C GLY A 76 11.44 13.06 20.67
N ASP A 77 11.94 13.32 19.46
CA ASP A 77 11.36 14.28 18.50
C ASP A 77 11.09 13.58 17.17
N ALA A 78 9.83 13.25 16.93
CA ALA A 78 9.37 12.67 15.68
C ALA A 78 7.98 13.21 15.32
N ARG A 79 7.69 13.31 14.02
CA ARG A 79 6.40 13.77 13.49
C ARG A 79 5.88 12.90 12.35
N PHE A 80 4.58 12.85 12.18
CA PHE A 80 3.95 12.20 11.04
C PHE A 80 3.43 13.25 10.05
N VAL A 81 3.87 13.12 8.79
CA VAL A 81 3.45 13.97 7.68
C VAL A 81 2.55 13.16 6.76
N ALA A 82 1.24 13.44 6.82
CA ALA A 82 0.29 12.90 5.87
C ALA A 82 0.31 13.69 4.57
N MET A 83 0.32 13.00 3.44
CA MET A 83 0.33 13.64 2.12
C MET A 83 -0.95 13.32 1.34
N ARG A 84 -1.64 14.36 0.87
CA ARG A 84 -2.62 14.25 -0.21
C ARG A 84 -1.90 14.35 -1.54
N LEU A 85 -2.10 13.36 -2.41
CA LEU A 85 -1.38 13.22 -3.68
C LEU A 85 -2.35 13.07 -4.88
N PRO A 86 -3.26 14.03 -5.08
CA PRO A 86 -4.26 13.94 -6.14
C PRO A 86 -3.61 14.07 -7.52
N TYR A 87 -4.25 13.51 -8.54
CA TYR A 87 -3.99 13.85 -9.95
C TYR A 87 -5.07 14.84 -10.39
N GLY A 88 -4.81 16.14 -10.27
CA GLY A 88 -5.82 17.17 -10.46
C GLY A 88 -6.88 17.13 -9.37
N VAL A 89 -8.14 16.86 -9.74
CA VAL A 89 -9.26 16.74 -8.80
C VAL A 89 -9.54 15.26 -8.55
N GLN A 90 -9.43 14.83 -7.29
CA GLN A 90 -9.73 13.46 -6.89
C GLN A 90 -11.24 13.31 -6.61
N LEU A 91 -11.87 12.27 -7.17
CA LEU A 91 -13.32 12.07 -7.09
C LEU A 91 -13.78 11.72 -5.67
N ASP A 92 -12.99 10.94 -4.95
CA ASP A 92 -13.23 10.46 -3.60
C ASP A 92 -12.45 11.26 -2.54
N GLU A 93 -12.19 12.56 -2.79
CA GLU A 93 -11.51 13.45 -1.84
C GLU A 93 -12.18 13.45 -0.46
N ALA A 94 -13.51 13.32 -0.40
CA ALA A 94 -14.24 13.25 0.87
C ALA A 94 -13.78 12.07 1.75
N ASP A 95 -13.48 10.91 1.16
CA ASP A 95 -13.00 9.74 1.90
C ASP A 95 -11.57 9.97 2.40
N ALA A 96 -10.73 10.63 1.60
CA ALA A 96 -9.38 10.98 2.02
C ALA A 96 -9.39 11.98 3.18
N GLN A 97 -10.26 12.98 3.14
CA GLN A 97 -10.47 13.92 4.24
C GLN A 97 -11.03 13.23 5.50
N ALA A 98 -11.99 12.32 5.34
CA ALA A 98 -12.50 11.52 6.44
C ALA A 98 -11.40 10.63 7.06
N GLY A 99 -10.53 10.05 6.23
CA GLY A 99 -9.35 9.33 6.70
C GLY A 99 -8.40 10.21 7.50
N LEU A 100 -8.07 11.41 7.00
CA LEU A 100 -7.24 12.38 7.74
C LEU A 100 -7.86 12.77 9.08
N ALA A 101 -9.18 12.94 9.14
CA ALA A 101 -9.88 13.26 10.38
C ALA A 101 -9.78 12.15 11.44
N VAL A 102 -9.70 10.88 11.02
CA VAL A 102 -9.44 9.75 11.91
C VAL A 102 -7.98 9.71 12.36
N ILE A 103 -7.05 9.88 11.40
CA ILE A 103 -5.60 9.78 11.68
C ILE A 103 -5.12 10.91 12.58
N ARG A 104 -5.59 12.15 12.33
CA ARG A 104 -5.13 13.39 12.98
C ARG A 104 -3.61 13.55 12.92
N PRO A 105 -3.04 13.65 11.70
CA PRO A 105 -1.60 13.76 11.51
C PRO A 105 -1.03 15.06 12.09
N ASP A 106 0.23 15.05 12.51
CA ASP A 106 0.91 16.27 12.99
C ASP A 106 1.02 17.34 11.90
N GLU A 107 1.18 16.92 10.63
CA GLU A 107 1.25 17.79 9.46
C GLU A 107 0.49 17.15 8.28
N THR A 108 -0.20 17.98 7.50
CA THR A 108 -0.80 17.57 6.22
C THR A 108 -0.26 18.44 5.09
N LEU A 109 0.26 17.80 4.05
CA LEU A 109 0.70 18.46 2.81
C LEU A 109 -0.11 17.95 1.63
N ALA A 110 -0.33 18.82 0.63
CA ALA A 110 -0.96 18.43 -0.63
C ALA A 110 -0.01 18.71 -1.80
N VAL A 111 0.22 17.70 -2.63
CA VAL A 111 1.02 17.83 -3.85
C VAL A 111 0.20 17.26 -5.01
N ASP A 112 -0.26 18.13 -5.91
CA ASP A 112 -0.89 17.70 -7.17
C ASP A 112 0.18 17.07 -8.06
N VAL A 113 0.06 15.77 -8.34
CA VAL A 113 1.02 15.03 -9.17
C VAL A 113 0.72 15.13 -10.66
N ARG A 114 -0.40 15.74 -11.07
CA ARG A 114 -0.79 15.85 -12.48
C ARG A 114 0.26 16.57 -13.34
N PRO A 115 0.78 17.76 -12.99
CA PRO A 115 1.74 18.45 -13.85
C PRO A 115 2.98 17.60 -14.14
N ALA A 116 3.53 16.93 -13.12
CA ALA A 116 4.71 16.08 -13.27
C ALA A 116 4.41 14.77 -14.03
N SER A 117 3.21 14.20 -13.83
CA SER A 117 2.79 12.97 -14.50
C SER A 117 2.56 13.21 -16.00
N ASP A 118 1.85 14.27 -16.34
CA ASP A 118 1.54 14.63 -17.73
C ASP A 118 2.83 15.00 -18.49
N ALA A 119 3.70 15.82 -17.89
CA ALA A 119 4.98 16.18 -18.50
C ALA A 119 5.87 14.97 -18.79
N MET A 120 5.86 13.95 -17.92
CA MET A 120 6.57 12.70 -18.14
C MET A 120 5.96 11.90 -19.30
N LEU A 121 4.63 11.77 -19.36
CA LEU A 121 3.97 11.08 -20.48
C LEU A 121 4.25 11.79 -21.81
N ASP A 122 4.21 13.11 -21.83
CA ASP A 122 4.50 13.91 -23.02
C ASP A 122 5.96 13.80 -23.46
N SER A 123 6.90 13.72 -22.51
CA SER A 123 8.31 13.44 -22.81
C SER A 123 8.49 12.06 -23.45
N VAL A 124 7.79 11.04 -22.94
CA VAL A 124 7.79 9.70 -23.54
C VAL A 124 7.21 9.73 -24.95
N ARG A 125 6.11 10.45 -25.19
CA ARG A 125 5.55 10.64 -26.54
C ARG A 125 6.51 11.35 -27.48
N ALA A 126 7.14 12.42 -27.02
CA ALA A 126 8.09 13.20 -27.80
C ALA A 126 9.34 12.39 -28.20
N SER A 127 9.67 11.30 -27.49
CA SER A 127 10.73 10.37 -27.87
C SER A 127 10.45 9.56 -29.14
N GLY A 128 9.20 9.59 -29.65
CA GLY A 128 8.74 8.79 -30.78
C GLY A 128 8.20 7.41 -30.41
N LEU A 129 8.05 7.10 -29.11
CA LEU A 129 7.43 5.85 -28.67
C LEU A 129 5.97 5.76 -29.13
N ALA A 130 5.66 4.73 -29.90
CA ALA A 130 4.29 4.41 -30.27
C ALA A 130 3.64 3.50 -29.21
N PHE A 131 2.49 3.91 -28.69
CA PHE A 131 1.64 3.04 -27.88
C PHE A 131 0.80 2.14 -28.79
N ARG A 132 0.61 0.88 -28.38
CA ARG A 132 -0.22 -0.10 -29.10
C ARG A 132 -1.66 0.38 -29.26
N ASP A 133 -2.22 0.96 -28.20
CA ASP A 133 -3.59 1.45 -28.11
C ASP A 133 -3.73 2.45 -26.96
N ALA A 134 -4.91 3.10 -26.87
CA ALA A 134 -5.21 4.07 -25.82
C ALA A 134 -5.23 3.45 -24.41
N ALA A 135 -5.59 2.17 -24.28
CA ALA A 135 -5.64 1.49 -22.98
C ALA A 135 -4.22 1.21 -22.45
N GLN A 136 -3.28 0.83 -23.31
CA GLN A 136 -1.87 0.67 -22.94
C GLN A 136 -1.29 2.02 -22.49
N GLN A 137 -1.60 3.10 -23.22
CA GLN A 137 -1.14 4.43 -22.83
C GLN A 137 -1.69 4.84 -21.45
N ASP A 138 -3.00 4.63 -21.20
CA ASP A 138 -3.63 4.95 -19.93
C ASP A 138 -3.05 4.13 -18.77
N PHE A 139 -2.84 2.82 -18.97
CA PHE A 139 -2.19 1.95 -17.99
C PHE A 139 -0.76 2.42 -17.65
N LEU A 140 0.04 2.78 -18.66
CA LEU A 140 1.40 3.30 -18.45
C LEU A 140 1.39 4.66 -17.76
N HIS A 141 0.43 5.53 -18.10
CA HIS A 141 0.24 6.80 -17.42
C HIS A 141 -0.15 6.59 -15.95
N GLY A 142 -1.02 5.64 -15.64
CA GLY A 142 -1.33 5.22 -14.28
C GLY A 142 -0.09 4.83 -13.47
N ASN A 143 0.82 4.06 -14.07
CA ASN A 143 2.10 3.72 -13.45
C ASN A 143 3.02 4.95 -13.27
N ILE A 144 3.03 5.90 -14.22
CA ILE A 144 3.76 7.17 -14.05
C ILE A 144 3.22 7.93 -12.84
N LYS A 145 1.89 8.07 -12.71
CA LYS A 145 1.26 8.73 -11.55
C LYS A 145 1.70 8.09 -10.23
N ALA A 146 1.64 6.76 -10.13
CA ALA A 146 2.09 6.04 -8.93
C ALA A 146 3.56 6.34 -8.58
N ARG A 147 4.44 6.43 -9.58
CA ARG A 147 5.86 6.79 -9.36
C ARG A 147 6.05 8.27 -9.01
N GLN A 148 5.25 9.18 -9.55
CA GLN A 148 5.29 10.59 -9.15
C GLN A 148 4.83 10.79 -7.71
N ARG A 149 3.85 10.00 -7.25
CA ARG A 149 3.45 9.97 -5.82
C ARG A 149 4.60 9.49 -4.93
N MET A 150 5.36 8.49 -5.36
CA MET A 150 6.58 8.05 -4.66
C MET A 150 7.63 9.18 -4.59
N ILE A 151 7.93 9.84 -5.73
CA ILE A 151 8.89 10.95 -5.78
C ILE A 151 8.50 12.07 -4.82
N ALA A 152 7.22 12.45 -4.79
CA ALA A 152 6.72 13.49 -3.88
C ALA A 152 6.93 13.12 -2.40
N GLN A 153 6.65 11.87 -2.02
CA GLN A 153 6.85 11.39 -0.65
C GLN A 153 8.33 11.38 -0.26
N TYR A 154 9.21 10.87 -1.13
CA TYR A 154 10.65 10.87 -0.87
C TYR A 154 11.24 12.28 -0.83
N ALA A 155 10.74 13.22 -1.63
CA ALA A 155 11.16 14.62 -1.55
C ALA A 155 10.82 15.25 -0.19
N VAL A 156 9.60 15.01 0.32
CA VAL A 156 9.19 15.48 1.65
C VAL A 156 9.95 14.75 2.76
N ALA A 157 10.13 13.43 2.67
CA ALA A 157 10.91 12.68 3.64
C ALA A 157 12.36 13.18 3.70
N GLY A 158 13.01 13.42 2.57
CA GLY A 158 14.35 14.00 2.50
C GLY A 158 14.43 15.39 3.15
N ALA A 159 13.45 16.26 2.87
CA ALA A 159 13.37 17.60 3.47
C ALA A 159 13.09 17.58 5.00
N ARG A 160 12.44 16.52 5.50
CA ARG A 160 12.10 16.34 6.92
C ARG A 160 13.09 15.45 7.67
N GLY A 161 14.11 14.90 7.01
CA GLY A 161 14.99 13.89 7.60
C GLY A 161 14.22 12.66 8.08
N GLY A 162 13.26 12.21 7.28
CA GLY A 162 12.31 11.15 7.62
C GLY A 162 12.41 9.92 6.72
N LEU A 163 11.47 8.99 6.94
CA LEU A 163 11.31 7.75 6.20
C LEU A 163 9.94 7.71 5.52
N VAL A 164 9.89 7.14 4.31
CA VAL A 164 8.64 6.90 3.60
C VAL A 164 8.01 5.59 4.08
N VAL A 165 6.76 5.67 4.52
CA VAL A 165 5.94 4.53 4.91
C VAL A 165 5.22 3.98 3.69
N GLY A 166 5.28 2.67 3.48
CA GLY A 166 4.54 1.95 2.45
C GLY A 166 3.34 1.19 3.02
N THR A 167 2.34 0.93 2.19
CA THR A 167 1.11 0.25 2.60
C THR A 167 1.06 -1.22 2.19
N ASP A 168 2.11 -1.74 1.54
CA ASP A 168 2.15 -3.13 1.08
C ASP A 168 1.92 -4.11 2.24
N HIS A 169 1.04 -5.07 1.96
CA HIS A 169 0.62 -6.11 2.86
C HIS A 169 0.56 -7.45 2.12
N ALA A 170 0.42 -8.58 2.83
CA ALA A 170 0.55 -9.90 2.23
C ALA A 170 -0.40 -10.16 1.04
N ALA A 171 -1.64 -9.67 1.09
CA ALA A 171 -2.57 -9.79 -0.04
C ALA A 171 -2.12 -9.00 -1.30
N GLU A 172 -1.56 -7.80 -1.17
CA GLU A 172 -1.01 -7.04 -2.31
C GLU A 172 0.29 -7.68 -2.81
N ALA A 173 1.18 -8.09 -1.88
CA ALA A 173 2.41 -8.78 -2.19
C ALA A 173 2.18 -10.10 -2.94
N LEU A 174 1.16 -10.87 -2.52
CA LEU A 174 0.75 -12.13 -3.15
C LEU A 174 0.38 -11.92 -4.62
N MET A 175 -0.46 -10.90 -4.86
CA MET A 175 -0.97 -10.57 -6.19
C MET A 175 -0.01 -9.67 -6.99
N GLY A 176 1.08 -9.21 -6.39
CA GLY A 176 2.00 -8.23 -6.99
C GLY A 176 1.28 -6.95 -7.42
N PHE A 177 0.24 -6.55 -6.66
CA PHE A 177 -0.69 -5.49 -7.03
C PHE A 177 -0.25 -4.14 -6.52
N PHE A 178 0.88 -3.72 -7.03
CA PHE A 178 1.46 -2.40 -6.80
C PHE A 178 2.31 -2.02 -8.01
N THR A 179 2.54 -0.72 -8.19
CA THR A 179 3.49 -0.25 -9.19
C THR A 179 4.90 -0.45 -8.67
N LYS A 180 5.73 -1.23 -9.38
CA LYS A 180 7.14 -1.40 -9.02
C LYS A 180 7.84 -0.03 -9.07
N PHE A 181 8.50 0.32 -7.98
CA PHE A 181 9.12 1.63 -7.74
C PHE A 181 8.14 2.82 -7.74
N GLY A 182 6.85 2.55 -7.57
CA GLY A 182 5.82 3.53 -7.23
C GLY A 182 5.42 3.37 -5.77
N ASP A 183 4.17 3.02 -5.53
CA ASP A 183 3.63 2.68 -4.21
C ASP A 183 4.36 1.51 -3.52
N GLY A 184 4.94 0.59 -4.30
CA GLY A 184 5.79 -0.47 -3.76
C GLY A 184 7.22 -0.05 -3.35
N ALA A 185 7.60 1.22 -3.51
CA ALA A 185 8.88 1.74 -3.03
C ALA A 185 8.67 2.60 -1.78
N ALA A 186 9.13 2.07 -0.65
CA ALA A 186 9.10 2.71 0.65
C ALA A 186 10.28 2.22 1.50
N ASP A 187 10.57 2.93 2.58
CA ASP A 187 11.64 2.56 3.52
C ASP A 187 11.14 1.55 4.56
N VAL A 188 9.84 1.57 4.87
CA VAL A 188 9.21 0.69 5.84
C VAL A 188 7.76 0.35 5.48
N THR A 189 7.37 -0.91 5.64
CA THR A 189 6.00 -1.41 5.36
C THR A 189 5.36 -1.98 6.63
N PRO A 190 4.73 -1.16 7.48
CA PRO A 190 4.16 -1.59 8.75
C PRO A 190 2.93 -2.49 8.60
N LEU A 191 2.42 -2.76 7.40
CA LEU A 191 1.30 -3.67 7.13
C LEU A 191 1.74 -5.05 6.61
N ALA A 192 3.05 -5.28 6.44
CA ALA A 192 3.60 -6.56 5.98
C ALA A 192 3.09 -7.73 6.83
N GLY A 193 2.79 -8.86 6.18
CA GLY A 193 2.22 -10.07 6.81
C GLY A 193 0.71 -10.04 7.06
N LEU A 194 0.03 -8.91 6.86
CA LEU A 194 -1.43 -8.85 6.97
C LEU A 194 -2.12 -9.18 5.64
N ASN A 195 -3.21 -9.94 5.71
CA ASN A 195 -4.16 -10.06 4.61
C ASN A 195 -5.22 -8.94 4.71
N LYS A 196 -6.11 -8.80 3.73
CA LYS A 196 -6.99 -7.63 3.62
C LYS A 196 -7.95 -7.54 4.80
N ARG A 197 -8.57 -8.65 5.22
CA ARG A 197 -9.46 -8.67 6.39
C ARG A 197 -8.74 -8.32 7.68
N ARG A 198 -7.47 -8.68 7.85
CA ARG A 198 -6.67 -8.29 9.02
C ARG A 198 -6.29 -6.81 9.01
N VAL A 199 -6.02 -6.20 7.85
CA VAL A 199 -5.87 -4.74 7.74
C VAL A 199 -7.15 -4.03 8.18
N ARG A 200 -8.32 -4.48 7.69
CA ARG A 200 -9.63 -3.95 8.11
C ARG A 200 -9.86 -4.09 9.62
N ALA A 201 -9.49 -5.23 10.20
CA ALA A 201 -9.60 -5.47 11.63
C ALA A 201 -8.71 -4.53 12.46
N LEU A 202 -7.48 -4.23 12.03
CA LEU A 202 -6.63 -3.23 12.65
C LEU A 202 -7.25 -1.83 12.59
N ALA A 203 -7.75 -1.42 11.42
CA ALA A 203 -8.42 -0.14 11.26
C ALA A 203 -9.59 0.02 12.24
N ALA A 204 -10.47 -1.00 12.30
CA ALA A 204 -11.60 -1.03 13.22
C ALA A 204 -11.16 -1.01 14.69
N ALA A 205 -10.14 -1.78 15.06
CA ALA A 205 -9.57 -1.82 16.41
C ALA A 205 -8.99 -0.47 16.86
N MET A 206 -8.55 0.35 15.90
CA MET A 206 -8.07 1.71 16.12
C MET A 206 -9.18 2.77 16.11
N GLY A 207 -10.44 2.38 15.93
CA GLY A 207 -11.61 3.26 15.95
C GLY A 207 -12.02 3.84 14.60
N ALA A 208 -11.51 3.30 13.48
CA ALA A 208 -11.91 3.76 12.16
C ALA A 208 -13.40 3.46 11.89
N PRO A 209 -14.17 4.43 11.34
CA PRO A 209 -15.57 4.21 10.97
C PRO A 209 -15.74 3.08 9.96
N HIS A 210 -16.80 2.28 10.14
CA HIS A 210 -17.11 1.14 9.26
C HIS A 210 -17.14 1.53 7.77
N ALA A 211 -17.68 2.70 7.43
CA ALA A 211 -17.75 3.20 6.05
C ALA A 211 -16.36 3.32 5.39
N LEU A 212 -15.34 3.75 6.14
CA LEU A 212 -13.97 3.83 5.62
C LEU A 212 -13.30 2.47 5.58
N VAL A 213 -13.55 1.62 6.58
CA VAL A 213 -12.95 0.27 6.68
C VAL A 213 -13.41 -0.64 5.53
N PHE A 214 -14.68 -0.56 5.15
CA PHE A 214 -15.30 -1.43 4.13
C PHE A 214 -15.58 -0.73 2.80
N LYS A 215 -14.98 0.45 2.58
CA LYS A 215 -14.94 1.06 1.25
C LYS A 215 -14.39 0.07 0.24
N VAL A 216 -14.96 0.09 -0.97
CA VAL A 216 -14.52 -0.73 -2.09
C VAL A 216 -13.08 -0.34 -2.46
N PRO A 217 -12.12 -1.27 -2.39
CA PRO A 217 -10.73 -0.99 -2.76
C PRO A 217 -10.59 -0.71 -4.25
N THR A 218 -9.85 0.36 -4.58
CA THR A 218 -9.54 0.78 -5.95
C THR A 218 -8.17 1.44 -5.99
N ALA A 219 -7.37 1.19 -7.02
CA ALA A 219 -6.07 1.86 -7.19
C ALA A 219 -6.16 3.32 -7.70
N ASP A 220 -7.29 3.70 -8.33
CA ASP A 220 -7.56 5.02 -8.93
C ASP A 220 -6.39 5.58 -9.79
N LEU A 221 -5.89 4.76 -10.71
CA LEU A 221 -4.76 5.11 -11.60
C LEU A 221 -5.19 5.39 -13.05
N GLU A 222 -6.14 4.62 -13.58
CA GLU A 222 -6.59 4.64 -14.97
C GLU A 222 -7.69 5.69 -15.18
N LEU A 223 -7.57 6.50 -16.25
CA LEU A 223 -8.56 7.52 -16.61
C LEU A 223 -9.75 6.94 -17.38
N LEU A 224 -9.54 5.87 -18.14
CA LEU A 224 -10.59 5.23 -18.93
C LEU A 224 -11.53 4.38 -18.07
N LYS A 225 -11.05 3.91 -16.91
CA LYS A 225 -11.79 3.13 -15.92
C LYS A 225 -11.46 3.63 -14.51
N PRO A 226 -11.89 4.86 -14.16
CA PRO A 226 -11.65 5.40 -12.83
C PRO A 226 -12.32 4.50 -11.78
N LEU A 227 -11.68 4.37 -10.62
CA LEU A 227 -12.19 3.56 -9.51
C LEU A 227 -12.51 2.10 -9.88
N LYS A 228 -11.77 1.51 -10.84
CA LYS A 228 -11.92 0.08 -11.16
C LYS A 228 -11.64 -0.75 -9.89
N PRO A 229 -12.55 -1.66 -9.49
CA PRO A 229 -12.33 -2.54 -8.34
C PRO A 229 -11.14 -3.46 -8.55
N ASP A 230 -10.35 -3.65 -7.50
CA ASP A 230 -9.14 -4.49 -7.55
C ASP A 230 -9.48 -5.94 -7.90
N GLU A 231 -10.59 -6.48 -7.38
CA GLU A 231 -11.05 -7.85 -7.65
C GLU A 231 -11.36 -8.10 -9.13
N GLU A 232 -11.85 -7.09 -9.85
CA GLU A 232 -12.05 -7.17 -11.31
C GLU A 232 -10.70 -7.20 -12.05
N ALA A 233 -9.65 -6.60 -11.49
CA ALA A 233 -8.30 -6.70 -12.05
C ALA A 233 -7.63 -8.05 -11.73
N PHE A 234 -7.93 -8.64 -10.57
CA PHE A 234 -7.37 -9.92 -10.14
C PHE A 234 -8.00 -11.14 -10.82
N GLY A 235 -9.31 -11.09 -11.05
CA GLY A 235 -10.10 -12.28 -11.38
C GLY A 235 -10.31 -13.22 -10.19
N VAL A 236 -10.00 -12.77 -8.97
CA VAL A 236 -10.25 -13.45 -7.68
C VAL A 236 -10.64 -12.41 -6.63
N SER A 237 -11.47 -12.80 -5.66
CA SER A 237 -11.89 -11.90 -4.58
C SER A 237 -10.84 -11.79 -3.47
N TYR A 238 -10.90 -10.72 -2.68
CA TYR A 238 -10.11 -10.60 -1.46
C TYR A 238 -10.44 -11.68 -0.44
N GLU A 239 -11.68 -12.20 -0.43
CA GLU A 239 -12.04 -13.32 0.44
C GLU A 239 -11.24 -14.57 0.07
N GLN A 240 -11.12 -14.89 -1.22
CA GLN A 240 -10.33 -16.03 -1.70
C GLN A 240 -8.83 -15.83 -1.47
N ILE A 241 -8.31 -14.60 -1.66
CA ILE A 241 -6.92 -14.26 -1.37
C ILE A 241 -6.62 -14.42 0.12
N ASP A 242 -7.48 -13.90 0.98
CA ASP A 242 -7.31 -13.97 2.42
C ASP A 242 -7.43 -15.41 2.94
N ASP A 243 -8.37 -16.19 2.40
CA ASP A 243 -8.52 -17.62 2.70
C ASP A 243 -7.27 -18.40 2.30
N PHE A 244 -6.70 -18.10 1.13
CA PHE A 244 -5.42 -18.67 0.71
C PHE A 244 -4.30 -18.34 1.71
N LEU A 245 -4.20 -17.07 2.12
CA LEU A 245 -3.17 -16.61 3.05
C LEU A 245 -3.36 -17.11 4.49
N GLU A 246 -4.59 -17.48 4.86
CA GLU A 246 -4.91 -18.10 6.15
C GLU A 246 -4.78 -19.64 6.14
N GLY A 247 -4.40 -20.24 5.01
CA GLY A 247 -4.23 -21.69 4.90
C GLY A 247 -5.53 -22.48 4.77
N ARG A 248 -6.63 -21.79 4.42
CA ARG A 248 -7.91 -22.43 4.16
C ARG A 248 -7.91 -23.03 2.76
N ASP A 249 -8.83 -23.96 2.53
CA ASP A 249 -9.07 -24.47 1.19
C ASP A 249 -9.71 -23.41 0.30
N VAL A 250 -9.17 -23.24 -0.90
CA VAL A 250 -9.72 -22.37 -1.94
C VAL A 250 -10.09 -23.18 -3.18
N ALA A 251 -10.97 -22.61 -4.01
CA ALA A 251 -11.34 -23.21 -5.29
C ALA A 251 -10.11 -23.42 -6.20
N PRO A 252 -10.04 -24.51 -6.99
CA PRO A 252 -8.90 -24.78 -7.87
C PRO A 252 -8.55 -23.61 -8.80
N GLU A 253 -9.55 -22.95 -9.36
CA GLU A 253 -9.36 -21.81 -10.27
C GLU A 253 -8.72 -20.63 -9.55
N ALA A 254 -9.16 -20.34 -8.32
CA ALA A 254 -8.58 -19.28 -7.50
C ALA A 254 -7.13 -19.60 -7.12
N PHE A 255 -6.84 -20.85 -6.75
CA PHE A 255 -5.49 -21.30 -6.46
C PHE A 255 -4.56 -21.06 -7.65
N ASP A 256 -4.97 -21.44 -8.86
CA ASP A 256 -4.17 -21.30 -10.08
C ASP A 256 -3.92 -19.83 -10.45
N ILE A 257 -4.94 -18.98 -10.32
CA ILE A 257 -4.80 -17.53 -10.55
C ILE A 257 -3.81 -16.93 -9.54
N ILE A 258 -3.95 -17.25 -8.26
CA ILE A 258 -3.09 -16.74 -7.19
C ILE A 258 -1.64 -17.19 -7.40
N VAL A 259 -1.39 -18.49 -7.58
CA VAL A 259 -0.04 -19.04 -7.71
C VAL A 259 0.65 -18.58 -9.00
N SER A 260 -0.07 -18.53 -10.12
CA SER A 260 0.49 -18.01 -11.37
C SER A 260 0.86 -16.54 -11.25
N THR A 261 0.03 -15.74 -10.57
CA THR A 261 0.30 -14.32 -10.34
C THR A 261 1.47 -14.11 -9.39
N TRP A 262 1.54 -14.88 -8.29
CA TRP A 262 2.68 -14.90 -7.39
C TRP A 262 3.99 -15.14 -8.16
N ARG A 263 4.04 -16.18 -9.00
CA ARG A 263 5.25 -16.51 -9.78
C ARG A 263 5.63 -15.39 -10.76
N ARG A 264 4.68 -14.87 -11.54
CA ARG A 264 4.93 -13.80 -12.53
C ARG A 264 5.40 -12.51 -11.89
N SER A 265 4.93 -12.21 -10.68
CA SER A 265 5.26 -10.98 -9.97
C SER A 265 6.46 -11.11 -9.02
N ALA A 266 7.16 -12.24 -8.98
CA ALA A 266 8.32 -12.46 -8.11
C ALA A 266 9.38 -11.36 -8.22
N HIS A 267 9.61 -10.86 -9.43
CA HIS A 267 10.54 -9.76 -9.67
C HIS A 267 10.16 -8.44 -8.98
N LYS A 268 8.91 -8.27 -8.51
CA LYS A 268 8.47 -7.08 -7.77
C LYS A 268 8.83 -7.12 -6.29
N ARG A 269 9.01 -8.32 -5.72
CA ARG A 269 9.34 -8.56 -4.30
C ARG A 269 10.83 -8.83 -4.06
N ALA A 270 11.64 -8.71 -5.10
CA ALA A 270 13.08 -8.93 -5.03
C ALA A 270 13.83 -7.64 -5.39
N LEU A 271 15.04 -7.53 -4.85
CA LEU A 271 16.06 -6.63 -5.38
C LEU A 271 16.32 -6.94 -6.87
N PRO A 272 16.96 -6.02 -7.62
CA PRO A 272 17.38 -6.31 -8.99
C PRO A 272 18.14 -7.64 -9.10
N ILE A 273 17.77 -8.46 -10.07
CA ILE A 273 18.33 -9.79 -10.26
C ILE A 273 19.82 -9.64 -10.62
N ALA A 274 20.69 -10.29 -9.84
CA ALA A 274 22.13 -10.37 -10.10
C ALA A 274 22.49 -11.74 -10.73
N PRO A 275 23.51 -11.82 -11.61
CA PRO A 275 24.02 -13.07 -12.16
C PRO A 275 24.55 -14.07 -11.12
#